data_AF-A0A4U6T250-F1
#
_entry.id   AF-A0A4U6T250-F1
#
_cell.length_a   1.000
_cell.length_b   1.000
_cell.length_c   1.000
_cell.angle_alpha   90.00
_cell.angle_beta   90.00
_cell.angle_gamma   90.00
#
_symmetry.space_group_name_H-M   'P 1'
#
loop_
_entity.id
_entity.type
_entity.pdbx_description
1 polymer ?
#
loop_
_entity_poly.entity_id
_entity_poly.type
_entity_poly.pdbx_seq_one_letter_code
_entity_poly.pdbx_strand_id
1 'polypeptide(L)'
;MPRVPCALPALPTPPPPAPVLEAPALALPARGAFMDLMAVPKKKVSKYKKGLRNGPKALKPVPVIVRCRCCGRVKLPHFYCCSGERGNPDSSSS
;
A
#
# COMPACT_ATOMS: atom_id res chain seq x y z
N MET A 1 -35.40 4.87 -12.51
CA MET A 1 -34.14 4.37 -13.11
C MET A 1 -33.85 2.98 -12.56
N PRO A 2 -34.20 1.92 -13.30
CA PRO A 2 -34.02 0.54 -12.84
C PRO A 2 -32.53 0.19 -12.77
N ARG A 3 -32.15 -0.48 -11.68
CA ARG A 3 -30.76 -0.90 -11.40
C ARG A 3 -30.40 -2.06 -12.31
N VAL A 4 -29.43 -1.84 -13.19
CA VAL A 4 -28.82 -2.88 -14.02
C VAL A 4 -28.01 -3.80 -13.09
N PRO A 5 -28.27 -5.11 -13.03
CA PRO A 5 -27.28 -6.04 -12.51
C PRO A 5 -26.25 -6.29 -13.61
N CYS A 6 -25.02 -5.81 -13.41
CA CYS A 6 -23.89 -6.20 -14.25
C CYS A 6 -23.65 -7.71 -14.07
N ALA A 7 -24.19 -8.50 -14.99
CA ALA A 7 -23.84 -9.90 -15.13
C ALA A 7 -22.35 -10.00 -15.47
N LEU A 8 -21.55 -10.50 -14.54
CA LEU A 8 -20.17 -10.88 -14.77
C LEU A 8 -20.16 -12.04 -15.79
N PRO A 9 -19.39 -11.99 -16.89
CA PRO A 9 -19.19 -13.17 -17.71
C PRO A 9 -18.40 -14.21 -16.91
N ALA A 10 -18.93 -15.43 -16.85
CA ALA A 10 -18.26 -16.58 -16.25
C ALA A 10 -16.91 -16.80 -16.95
N LEU A 11 -15.82 -16.81 -16.18
CA LEU A 11 -14.53 -17.27 -16.70
C LEU A 11 -14.67 -18.73 -17.19
N PRO A 12 -14.09 -19.11 -18.33
CA PRO A 12 -14.02 -20.51 -18.74
C PRO A 12 -13.18 -21.30 -17.73
N THR A 13 -13.75 -22.41 -17.25
CA THR A 13 -13.05 -23.40 -16.42
C THR A 13 -11.91 -24.06 -17.21
N PRO A 14 -10.80 -24.43 -16.54
CA PRO A 14 -9.64 -25.01 -17.20
C PRO A 14 -9.97 -26.41 -17.78
N PRO A 15 -9.44 -26.77 -18.96
CA PRO A 15 -9.56 -28.13 -19.49
C PRO A 15 -8.73 -29.13 -18.64
N PRO A 16 -9.18 -30.40 -18.53
CA PRO A 16 -8.50 -31.43 -17.74
C PRO A 16 -7.11 -31.80 -18.30
N PRO A 17 -6.15 -32.18 -17.44
CA PRO A 17 -4.81 -32.57 -17.88
C PRO A 17 -4.83 -33.93 -18.59
N ALA A 18 -4.45 -33.95 -19.86
CA ALA A 18 -4.17 -35.17 -20.61
C ALA A 18 -2.86 -35.84 -20.11
N PRO A 19 -2.75 -37.18 -20.17
CA PRO A 19 -1.63 -37.93 -19.62
C PRO A 19 -0.32 -37.72 -20.41
N VAL A 20 0.75 -37.60 -19.63
CA VAL A 20 2.16 -37.44 -19.99
C VAL A 20 2.70 -38.61 -20.82
N LEU A 21 3.34 -38.33 -21.96
CA LEU A 21 4.26 -39.23 -22.66
C LEU A 21 5.70 -38.70 -22.51
N GLU A 22 6.45 -39.45 -21.72
CA GLU A 22 7.90 -39.66 -21.60
C GLU A 22 8.89 -38.78 -22.40
N ALA A 23 9.92 -38.30 -21.69
CA ALA A 23 10.90 -37.29 -22.08
C ALA A 23 12.06 -37.78 -22.99
N PRO A 24 12.85 -36.83 -23.54
CA PRO A 24 14.28 -36.87 -23.26
C PRO A 24 14.72 -35.63 -22.49
N ALA A 25 15.35 -35.90 -21.35
CA ALA A 25 16.12 -34.99 -20.52
C ALA A 25 16.71 -33.74 -21.22
N LEU A 26 16.03 -32.60 -21.10
CA LEU A 26 16.75 -31.37 -20.76
C LEU A 26 16.69 -31.22 -19.24
N ALA A 27 17.70 -31.80 -18.62
CA ALA A 27 17.99 -31.68 -17.20
C ALA A 27 18.17 -30.20 -16.82
N LEU A 28 17.09 -29.55 -16.44
CA LEU A 28 17.11 -28.37 -15.58
C LEU A 28 16.45 -28.79 -14.28
N PRO A 29 17.16 -28.81 -13.13
CA PRO A 29 16.54 -29.09 -11.84
C PRO A 29 15.64 -27.90 -11.47
N ALA A 30 14.40 -27.93 -11.98
CA ALA A 30 13.39 -26.89 -11.86
C ALA A 30 12.82 -26.73 -10.42
N ARG A 31 13.37 -27.45 -9.43
CA ARG A 31 13.05 -27.27 -8.01
C ARG A 31 13.97 -26.30 -7.27
N GLY A 32 15.09 -25.86 -7.87
CA GLY A 32 15.95 -24.78 -7.36
C GLY A 32 15.82 -23.46 -8.13
N ALA A 33 15.44 -23.53 -9.41
CA ALA A 33 15.46 -22.39 -10.33
C ALA A 33 14.52 -21.23 -9.97
N PHE A 34 13.40 -21.48 -9.25
CA PHE A 34 12.49 -20.41 -8.86
C PHE A 34 13.01 -19.57 -7.68
N MET A 35 13.89 -20.13 -6.85
CA MET A 35 14.58 -19.39 -5.78
C MET A 35 15.84 -18.67 -6.29
N ASP A 36 16.47 -19.18 -7.35
CA ASP A 36 17.67 -18.62 -7.98
C ASP A 36 17.44 -17.34 -8.81
N LEU A 37 16.19 -17.03 -9.18
CA LEU A 37 15.87 -15.80 -9.92
C LEU A 37 15.70 -14.57 -9.02
N MET A 38 15.67 -14.76 -7.71
CA MET A 38 15.70 -13.65 -6.76
C MET A 38 17.15 -13.25 -6.51
N ALA A 39 17.54 -12.05 -6.97
CA ALA A 39 18.88 -11.54 -6.69
C ALA A 39 19.09 -11.42 -5.16
N VAL A 40 19.89 -12.33 -4.59
CA VAL A 40 20.24 -12.32 -3.17
C VAL A 40 21.35 -11.30 -2.93
N PRO A 41 21.29 -10.47 -1.87
CA PRO A 41 22.38 -9.59 -1.51
C PRO A 41 23.70 -10.35 -1.33
N LYS A 42 24.65 -10.13 -2.26
CA LYS A 42 25.95 -10.83 -2.24
C LYS A 42 26.83 -10.46 -1.03
N LYS A 43 26.69 -9.23 -0.52
CA LYS A 43 27.46 -8.71 0.61
C LYS A 43 26.55 -7.92 1.56
N LYS A 44 26.81 -8.04 2.87
CA LYS A 44 26.13 -7.25 3.90
C LYS A 44 26.42 -5.76 3.66
N VAL A 45 25.37 -4.94 3.71
CA VAL A 45 25.51 -3.49 3.58
C VAL A 45 26.08 -2.90 4.88
N SER A 46 27.11 -2.05 4.77
CA SER A 46 27.70 -1.37 5.93
C SER A 46 26.71 -0.42 6.62
N LYS A 47 26.91 -0.16 7.92
CA LYS A 47 26.08 0.79 8.70
C LYS A 47 26.00 2.16 8.02
N TYR A 48 27.13 2.65 7.50
CA TYR A 48 27.22 3.91 6.76
C TYR A 48 26.33 3.92 5.50
N LYS A 49 26.43 2.92 4.62
CA LYS A 49 25.61 2.82 3.39
C LYS A 49 24.12 2.62 3.69
N LYS A 50 23.78 1.95 4.81
CA LYS A 50 22.40 1.87 5.29
C LYS A 50 21.90 3.23 5.78
N GLY A 51 22.71 3.96 6.53
CA GLY A 51 22.42 5.32 7.01
C GLY A 51 22.14 6.29 5.88
N LEU A 52 22.99 6.35 4.85
CA LEU A 52 22.77 7.22 3.69
C LEU A 52 21.47 6.92 2.94
N ARG A 53 21.11 5.64 2.78
CA ARG A 53 19.85 5.25 2.14
C ARG A 53 18.61 5.56 2.99
N ASN A 54 18.76 5.62 4.31
CA ASN A 54 17.66 5.85 5.25
C ASN A 54 17.56 7.30 5.72
N GLY A 55 18.64 8.08 5.66
CA GLY A 55 18.68 9.47 6.13
C GLY A 55 17.60 10.35 5.50
N PRO A 56 17.42 10.33 4.17
CA PRO A 56 16.37 11.11 3.51
C PRO A 56 14.94 10.67 3.83
N LYS A 57 14.75 9.50 4.45
CA LYS A 57 13.43 8.97 4.84
C LYS A 57 13.00 9.44 6.24
N ALA A 58 13.71 10.38 6.84
CA ALA A 58 13.30 10.97 8.10
C ALA A 58 11.96 11.69 7.98
N LEU A 59 11.16 11.62 9.03
CA LEU A 59 9.93 12.41 9.12
C LEU A 59 10.29 13.89 9.13
N LYS A 60 9.80 14.63 8.15
CA LYS A 60 9.91 16.09 8.13
C LYS A 60 8.93 16.66 9.17
N PRO A 61 9.33 17.63 10.01
CA PRO A 61 8.40 18.29 10.91
C PRO A 61 7.31 18.99 10.08
N VAL A 62 6.05 18.82 10.47
CA VAL A 62 4.93 19.50 9.81
C VAL A 62 4.92 20.94 10.32
N PRO A 63 5.19 21.95 9.47
CA PRO A 63 5.48 23.31 9.90
C PRO A 63 4.24 24.05 10.45
N VAL A 64 3.04 23.58 10.11
CA VAL A 64 1.80 24.26 10.47
C VAL A 64 0.76 23.24 10.90
N ILE A 65 0.48 23.24 12.19
CA ILE A 65 -0.54 22.43 12.84
C ILE A 65 -1.54 23.41 13.45
N VAL A 66 -2.80 23.38 13.02
CA VAL A 66 -3.83 24.32 13.50
C VAL A 66 -4.82 23.61 14.42
N ARG A 67 -5.35 24.31 15.43
CA ARG A 67 -6.45 23.79 16.26
C ARG A 67 -7.78 24.15 15.61
N CYS A 68 -8.73 23.21 15.63
CA CYS A 68 -10.10 23.52 15.26
C CYS A 68 -10.72 24.45 16.29
N ARG A 69 -11.45 25.48 15.82
CA ARG A 69 -12.13 26.43 16.70
C ARG A 69 -13.32 25.84 17.45
N CYS A 70 -13.92 24.76 16.94
CA CYS A 70 -15.13 24.15 17.50
C CYS A 70 -14.81 22.95 18.41
N CYS A 71 -14.03 21.97 17.91
CA CYS A 71 -13.69 20.75 18.63
C CYS A 71 -12.41 20.87 19.48
N GLY A 72 -11.61 21.93 19.30
CA GLY A 72 -10.27 22.06 19.90
C GLY A 72 -9.21 21.06 19.36
N ARG A 73 -9.61 20.04 18.60
CA ARG A 73 -8.71 19.02 18.05
C ARG A 73 -7.73 19.63 17.04
N VAL A 74 -6.53 19.08 17.04
CA VAL A 74 -5.48 19.40 16.08
C VAL A 74 -5.86 18.89 14.69
N LYS A 75 -5.73 19.75 13.68
CA LYS A 75 -5.97 19.44 12.27
C LYS A 75 -4.86 20.04 11.40
N LEU A 76 -4.67 19.46 10.22
CA LEU A 76 -3.81 20.04 9.18
C LEU A 76 -4.59 21.19 8.48
N PRO A 77 -3.94 22.26 7.98
CA PRO A 77 -4.63 23.47 7.48
C PRO A 77 -5.78 23.27 6.49
N HIS A 78 -5.74 22.24 5.65
CA HIS A 78 -6.79 21.97 4.65
C HIS A 78 -7.71 20.81 5.00
N PHE A 79 -7.59 20.26 6.21
CA PHE A 79 -8.45 19.19 6.69
C PHE A 79 -9.59 19.80 7.54
N TYR A 80 -10.84 19.44 7.25
CA TYR A 80 -12.00 19.92 7.98
C TYR A 80 -12.25 19.05 9.24
N CYS A 81 -12.09 19.60 10.46
CA CYS A 81 -12.72 19.07 11.69
C CYS A 81 -14.16 19.61 11.74
N CYS A 82 -15.08 18.88 12.37
CA CYS A 82 -16.48 19.29 12.60
C CYS A 82 -17.31 19.56 11.32
N SER A 83 -17.05 18.84 10.23
CA SER A 83 -17.80 19.01 8.96
C SER A 83 -17.76 20.42 8.37
N GLY A 84 -16.86 21.29 8.85
CA GLY A 84 -16.75 22.68 8.38
C GLY A 84 -17.55 23.71 9.17
N GLU A 85 -18.24 23.33 10.25
CA GLU A 85 -18.81 24.26 11.23
C GLU A 85 -17.73 25.24 11.68
N ARG A 86 -17.96 26.54 11.49
CA ARG A 86 -17.10 27.62 11.96
C ARG A 86 -17.71 28.08 13.26
N GLY A 87 -17.31 27.42 14.35
CA GLY A 87 -17.89 27.56 15.69
C GLY A 87 -18.30 28.99 15.96
N ASN A 88 -19.58 29.17 16.28
CA ASN A 88 -20.15 30.46 16.58
C ASN A 88 -19.56 30.95 17.91
N PRO A 89 -18.89 32.11 17.99
CA PRO A 89 -18.31 32.58 19.25
C PRO A 89 -19.35 32.94 20.32
N ASP A 90 -20.64 32.98 20.00
CA ASP A 90 -21.72 33.35 20.93
C ASP A 90 -22.47 32.18 21.59
N SER A 91 -22.24 30.92 21.21
CA SER A 91 -23.02 29.80 21.76
C SER A 91 -22.25 28.99 22.81
N SER A 92 -21.79 29.62 23.90
CA SER A 92 -21.39 28.95 25.16
C SER A 92 -21.18 29.95 26.29
N SER A 93 -22.26 30.51 26.84
CA SER A 93 -22.41 30.90 28.25
C SER A 93 -23.86 31.32 28.52
N SER A 94 -24.71 30.35 28.89
CA SER A 94 -25.87 30.53 29.76
C SER A 94 -25.84 29.39 30.76
#